data_AF-A0A438JN18-F1
#
_entry.id   AF-A0A438JN18-F1
#
_cell.length_a   1.000
_cell.length_b   1.000
_cell.length_c   1.000
_cell.angle_alpha   90.00
_cell.angle_beta   90.00
_cell.angle_gamma   90.00
#
_symmetry.space_group_name_H-M   'P 1'
#
loop_
_entity.id
_entity.type
_entity.pdbx_description
1 polymer ?
#
loop_
_entity_poly.entity_id
_entity_poly.type
_entity_poly.pdbx_seq_one_letter_code
_entity_poly.pdbx_strand_id
1 'polypeptide(L)'
;MLAKESLKALGGLGLLSLGGKFFLRRFFEVVAEARSSEAFVALCLLTVAGTSLVTQKLGFSDTLGAFLAGALLAETNFRTQIEADIRPFRGLLLGLFFVTTGTSIDTQVNLII
;
A
#
# COMPACT_ATOMS: atom_id res chain seq x y z
N MET A 1 -14.31 -18.85 -19.30
CA MET A 1 -13.09 -18.87 -18.46
C MET A 1 -12.83 -17.51 -17.83
N LEU A 2 -12.83 -16.40 -18.59
CA LEU A 2 -12.68 -15.02 -18.07
C LEU A 2 -13.66 -14.65 -16.93
N ALA A 3 -14.95 -14.99 -17.05
CA ALA A 3 -15.96 -14.63 -16.04
C ALA A 3 -15.73 -15.27 -14.65
N LYS A 4 -15.12 -16.45 -14.56
CA LYS A 4 -14.83 -17.11 -13.27
C LYS A 4 -13.64 -16.46 -12.55
N GLU A 5 -12.63 -16.02 -13.31
CA GLU A 5 -11.46 -15.34 -12.77
C GLU A 5 -11.83 -13.93 -12.30
N SER A 6 -12.61 -13.17 -13.08
CA SER A 6 -13.12 -11.86 -12.66
C SER A 6 -14.03 -11.93 -11.42
N LEU A 7 -14.82 -13.00 -11.28
CA LEU A 7 -15.69 -13.20 -10.11
C LEU A 7 -14.88 -13.54 -8.84
N LYS A 8 -13.82 -14.35 -8.95
CA LYS A 8 -12.86 -14.58 -7.85
C LYS A 8 -12.11 -13.30 -7.50
N ALA A 9 -11.77 -12.49 -8.49
CA ALA A 9 -11.04 -11.25 -8.29
C ALA A 9 -11.92 -10.19 -7.58
N LEU A 10 -13.18 -10.04 -7.99
CA LEU A 10 -14.19 -9.19 -7.33
C LEU A 10 -14.55 -9.71 -5.93
N GLY A 11 -14.78 -11.02 -5.78
CA GLY A 11 -15.06 -11.63 -4.49
C GLY A 11 -13.87 -11.54 -3.54
N GLY A 12 -12.65 -11.73 -4.05
CA GLY A 12 -11.39 -11.60 -3.33
C GLY A 12 -11.13 -10.16 -2.87
N LEU A 13 -11.34 -9.15 -3.73
CA LEU A 13 -11.27 -7.74 -3.34
C LEU A 13 -12.33 -7.37 -2.29
N GLY A 14 -13.56 -7.87 -2.45
CA GLY A 14 -14.64 -7.66 -1.49
C GLY A 14 -14.31 -8.25 -0.11
N LEU A 15 -13.84 -9.51 -0.08
CA LEU A 15 -13.38 -10.17 1.15
C LEU A 15 -12.14 -9.48 1.74
N LEU A 16 -11.21 -9.04 0.92
CA LEU A 16 -10.01 -8.32 1.37
C LEU A 16 -10.37 -6.98 2.00
N SER A 17 -11.31 -6.25 1.39
CA SER A 17 -11.77 -4.97 1.92
C SER A 17 -12.50 -5.15 3.24
N LEU A 18 -13.44 -6.11 3.32
CA LEU A 18 -14.21 -6.37 4.54
C LEU A 18 -13.38 -7.02 5.65
N GLY A 19 -12.62 -8.06 5.32
CA GLY A 19 -11.77 -8.80 6.26
C GLY A 19 -10.54 -8.01 6.68
N GLY A 20 -9.93 -7.29 5.74
CA GLY A 20 -8.83 -6.37 5.99
C GLY A 20 -9.25 -5.32 7.00
N LYS A 21 -10.40 -4.67 6.85
CA LYS A 21 -10.90 -3.66 7.79
C LYS A 21 -11.04 -4.16 9.23
N PHE A 22 -11.51 -5.40 9.42
CA PHE A 22 -11.60 -6.02 10.76
C PHE A 22 -10.21 -6.33 11.34
N PHE A 23 -9.32 -6.90 10.54
CA PHE A 23 -7.96 -7.25 10.95
C PHE A 23 -7.12 -6.01 11.26
N LEU A 24 -7.17 -5.01 10.37
CA LEU A 24 -6.53 -3.71 10.49
C LEU A 24 -6.94 -3.02 11.78
N ARG A 25 -8.23 -2.96 12.09
CA ARG A 25 -8.69 -2.33 13.32
C ARG A 25 -8.07 -2.98 14.56
N ARG A 26 -8.03 -4.32 14.65
CA ARG A 26 -7.46 -5.01 15.81
C ARG A 26 -5.94 -4.84 15.91
N PHE A 27 -5.23 -4.94 14.79
CA PHE A 27 -3.77 -4.77 14.78
C PHE A 27 -3.36 -3.32 15.08
N PHE A 28 -4.09 -2.34 14.56
CA PHE A 28 -3.85 -0.93 14.86
C PHE A 28 -4.17 -0.59 16.32
N GLU A 29 -5.21 -1.17 16.93
CA GLU A 29 -5.49 -1.02 18.37
C GLU A 29 -4.32 -1.52 19.24
N VAL A 30 -3.78 -2.71 18.95
CA VAL A 30 -2.66 -3.30 19.70
C VAL A 30 -1.38 -2.48 19.58
N VAL A 31 -1.11 -1.91 18.40
CA VAL A 31 0.11 -1.09 18.20
C VAL A 31 -0.08 0.36 18.61
N ALA A 32 -1.31 0.88 18.62
CA ALA A 32 -1.61 2.16 19.25
C ALA A 32 -1.33 2.13 20.76
N GLU A 33 -1.52 0.98 21.43
CA GLU A 33 -1.12 0.81 22.83
C GLU A 33 0.40 0.92 23.05
N ALA A 34 1.21 0.61 22.03
CA ALA A 34 2.67 0.74 22.11
C ALA A 34 3.17 2.20 22.09
N ARG A 35 2.31 3.19 21.77
CA ARG A 35 2.60 4.64 21.75
C ARG A 35 3.85 5.09 20.96
N SER A 36 4.43 4.24 20.10
CA SER A 36 5.56 4.60 19.22
C SER A 36 5.06 4.95 17.82
N SER A 37 5.42 6.15 17.34
CA SER A 37 5.18 6.56 15.95
C SER A 37 5.91 5.67 14.95
N GLU A 38 7.09 5.14 15.29
CA GLU A 38 7.84 4.26 14.38
C GLU A 38 7.11 2.92 14.16
N ALA A 39 6.60 2.32 15.24
CA ALA A 39 5.81 1.10 15.16
C ALA A 39 4.53 1.30 14.34
N PHE A 40 3.91 2.48 14.47
CA PHE A 40 2.70 2.84 13.75
C PHE A 40 2.94 3.00 12.24
N VAL A 41 4.02 3.68 11.85
CA VAL A 41 4.45 3.78 10.45
C VAL A 41 4.79 2.40 9.89
N ALA A 42 5.55 1.59 10.63
CA ALA A 42 5.91 0.24 10.20
C ALA A 42 4.66 -0.60 9.91
N LEU A 43 3.61 -0.45 10.72
CA LEU A 43 2.36 -1.16 10.53
C LEU A 43 1.55 -0.65 9.33
N CYS A 44 1.58 0.66 9.07
CA CYS A 44 1.01 1.23 7.85
C CYS A 44 1.72 0.67 6.60
N LEU A 45 3.05 0.67 6.59
CA LEU A 45 3.83 0.13 5.47
C LEU A 45 3.62 -1.38 5.30
N LEU A 46 3.57 -2.13 6.41
CA LEU A 46 3.28 -3.56 6.40
C LEU A 46 1.88 -3.85 5.86
N THR A 47 0.90 -3.02 6.20
CA THR A 47 -0.46 -3.11 5.65
C THR A 47 -0.46 -2.90 4.14
N VAL A 48 0.22 -1.85 3.66
CA VAL A 48 0.33 -1.54 2.23
C VAL A 48 1.00 -2.69 1.48
N ALA A 49 2.13 -3.18 1.98
CA ALA A 49 2.85 -4.31 1.38
C ALA A 49 2.01 -5.60 1.42
N GLY A 50 1.39 -5.92 2.57
CA GLY A 50 0.57 -7.12 2.73
C GLY A 50 -0.66 -7.12 1.82
N THR A 51 -1.36 -5.99 1.73
CA THR A 51 -2.51 -5.84 0.82
C THR A 51 -2.07 -5.96 -0.64
N SER A 52 -0.97 -5.31 -1.01
CA SER A 52 -0.40 -5.39 -2.36
C SER A 52 -0.05 -6.82 -2.76
N LEU A 53 0.61 -7.58 -1.88
CA LEU A 53 0.93 -8.99 -2.10
C LEU A 53 -0.31 -9.87 -2.26
N VAL A 54 -1.37 -9.62 -1.48
CA VAL A 54 -2.62 -10.37 -1.61
C VAL A 54 -3.33 -10.04 -2.92
N THR A 55 -3.37 -8.77 -3.32
CA THR A 55 -3.96 -8.37 -4.61
C THR A 55 -3.15 -8.86 -5.80
N GLN A 56 -1.83 -8.93 -5.69
CA GLN A 56 -0.96 -9.48 -6.72
C GLN A 56 -1.26 -10.96 -6.96
N LYS A 57 -1.49 -11.73 -5.89
CA LYS A 57 -1.92 -13.15 -5.99
C LYS A 57 -3.29 -13.33 -6.64
N LEU A 58 -4.14 -12.30 -6.61
CA LEU A 58 -5.44 -12.26 -7.28
C LEU A 58 -5.33 -11.83 -8.76
N GLY A 59 -4.12 -11.49 -9.25
CA GLY A 59 -3.88 -11.07 -10.62
C GLY A 59 -4.05 -9.57 -10.88
N PHE A 60 -4.13 -8.75 -9.83
CA PHE A 60 -4.17 -7.29 -9.94
C PHE A 60 -2.77 -6.66 -9.93
N SER A 61 -2.69 -5.38 -10.31
CA SER A 61 -1.45 -4.63 -10.22
C SER A 61 -1.09 -4.28 -8.77
N ASP A 62 0.21 -4.20 -8.49
CA ASP A 62 0.74 -3.79 -7.19
C ASP A 62 0.27 -2.40 -6.78
N THR A 63 0.11 -1.50 -7.75
CA THR A 63 -0.39 -0.15 -7.55
C THR A 63 -1.84 -0.13 -7.06
N LEU A 64 -2.70 -1.02 -7.58
CA LEU A 64 -4.09 -1.13 -7.15
C LEU A 64 -4.17 -1.63 -5.71
N GLY A 65 -3.35 -2.62 -5.35
CA GLY A 65 -3.24 -3.12 -3.99
C GLY A 65 -2.80 -2.08 -2.97
N ALA A 66 -1.76 -1.31 -3.32
CA ALA A 66 -1.28 -0.21 -2.49
C ALA A 66 -2.33 0.90 -2.32
N PHE A 67 -3.07 1.24 -3.39
CA PHE A 67 -4.17 2.19 -3.33
C PHE A 67 -5.30 1.70 -2.42
N LEU A 68 -5.70 0.43 -2.55
CA LEU A 68 -6.75 -0.17 -1.73
C LEU A 68 -6.37 -0.17 -0.24
N ALA A 69 -5.10 -0.50 0.07
CA ALA A 69 -4.59 -0.41 1.44
C ALA A 69 -4.71 1.01 2.01
N GLY A 70 -4.36 2.02 1.21
CA GLY A 70 -4.53 3.43 1.57
C GLY A 70 -5.99 3.80 1.83
N ALA A 71 -6.91 3.33 0.99
CA ALA A 71 -8.34 3.53 1.19
C ALA A 71 -8.84 2.88 2.49
N LEU A 72 -8.38 1.66 2.79
CA LEU A 72 -8.71 0.97 4.04
C LEU A 72 -8.18 1.73 5.27
N LEU A 73 -6.96 2.25 5.19
CA LEU A 73 -6.36 3.06 6.25
C LEU A 73 -7.08 4.40 6.46
N ALA A 74 -7.52 5.05 5.37
CA ALA A 74 -8.24 6.32 5.40
C ALA A 74 -9.61 6.24 6.09
N GLU A 75 -10.24 5.07 6.06
CA GLU A 75 -11.51 4.81 6.75
C GLU A 75 -11.35 4.46 8.25
N THR A 76 -10.13 4.30 8.75
CA THR A 76 -9.89 4.04 10.17
C THR A 76 -9.96 5.31 11.02
N ASN A 77 -10.25 5.15 12.33
CA ASN A 77 -10.22 6.26 13.29
C ASN A 77 -8.82 6.88 13.46
N PHE A 78 -7.77 6.19 13.00
CA PHE A 78 -6.39 6.64 13.13
C PHE A 78 -5.89 7.45 11.94
N ARG A 79 -6.72 7.75 10.94
CA ARG A 79 -6.31 8.46 9.70
C ARG A 79 -5.46 9.70 9.95
N THR A 80 -5.76 10.51 10.97
CA THR A 80 -5.05 11.75 11.28
C THR A 80 -3.66 11.47 11.84
N GLN A 81 -3.53 10.44 12.66
CA GLN A 81 -2.24 10.00 13.19
C GLN A 81 -1.39 9.38 12.08
N ILE A 82 -2.00 8.54 11.24
CA ILE A 82 -1.38 7.96 10.04
C ILE A 82 -0.82 9.07 9.15
N GLU A 83 -1.62 10.12 8.89
CA GLU A 83 -1.18 11.26 8.07
C GLU A 83 0.01 12.00 8.69
N ALA A 84 -0.04 12.29 9.99
CA ALA A 84 1.04 12.98 10.70
C ALA A 84 2.35 12.17 10.65
N ASP A 85 2.27 10.87 10.89
CA ASP A 85 3.43 10.00 10.98
C ASP A 85 4.01 9.64 9.58
N ILE A 86 3.19 9.51 8.53
CA ILE A 86 3.64 9.21 7.16
C ILE A 86 4.17 10.44 6.42
N ARG A 87 3.74 11.66 6.78
CA ARG A 87 4.14 12.91 6.10
C ARG A 87 5.65 13.03 5.86
N PRO A 88 6.56 12.79 6.84
CA PRO A 88 8.01 12.83 6.60
C PRO A 88 8.50 11.73 5.64
N PHE A 89 7.92 10.53 5.69
CA PHE A 89 8.29 9.42 4.80
C PHE A 89 7.88 9.66 3.35
N ARG A 90 6.81 10.43 3.10
CA ARG A 90 6.39 10.77 1.73
C ARG A 90 7.52 11.44 0.94
N GLY A 91 8.26 12.36 1.58
CA GLY A 91 9.42 13.01 0.96
C GLY A 91 10.55 12.02 0.66
N LEU A 92 10.86 11.13 1.61
CA LEU A 92 11.87 10.09 1.46
C LEU A 92 11.53 9.11 0.32
N LEU A 93 10.29 8.60 0.30
CA LEU A 93 9.80 7.67 -0.71
C LEU A 93 9.78 8.30 -2.10
N LEU A 94 9.41 9.58 -2.19
CA LEU A 94 9.46 10.32 -3.45
C LEU A 94 10.90 10.50 -3.93
N GLY A 95 11.83 10.83 -3.04
CA GLY A 95 13.26 10.88 -3.35
C GLY A 95 13.79 9.53 -3.84
N LEU A 96 13.47 8.44 -3.14
CA LEU A 96 13.86 7.08 -3.51
C LEU A 96 13.27 6.65 -4.86
N PHE A 97 12.01 7.00 -5.11
CA PHE A 97 11.34 6.79 -6.39
C PHE A 97 12.09 7.50 -7.51
N PHE A 98 12.43 8.78 -7.35
CA PHE A 98 13.17 9.55 -8.35
C PHE A 98 14.59 9.03 -8.55
N VAL A 99 15.30 8.61 -7.50
CA VAL A 99 16.61 7.97 -7.64
C VAL A 99 16.48 6.70 -8.48
N THR A 100 15.54 5.82 -8.13
CA THR A 100 15.38 4.53 -8.81
C THR A 100 14.93 4.69 -10.26
N THR A 101 13.87 5.47 -10.51
CA THR A 101 13.36 5.72 -11.87
C THR A 101 14.33 6.57 -12.68
N GLY A 102 14.98 7.55 -12.08
CA GLY A 102 15.98 8.40 -12.74
C GLY A 102 17.21 7.64 -13.18
N THR A 103 17.68 6.66 -12.38
CA THR A 103 18.77 5.76 -12.81
C THR A 103 18.35 4.78 -13.90
N SER A 104 17.05 4.47 -14.00
CA SER A 104 16.49 3.63 -15.06
C SER A 104 16.23 4.39 -16.36
N ILE A 105 16.43 5.72 -16.40
CA ILE A 105 16.37 6.49 -17.63
C ILE A 105 17.61 6.16 -18.46
N ASP A 106 17.38 5.37 -19.51
CA ASP A 106 18.40 5.08 -20.52
C ASP A 106 18.77 6.38 -21.25
N THR A 107 19.99 6.86 -21.04
CA THR A 107 20.52 8.07 -21.70
C THR A 107 21.05 7.76 -23.10
N GLN A 108 20.74 6.59 -23.68
CA GLN A 108 20.85 6.39 -25.14
C GLN A 108 19.80 7.22 -25.89
N VAL A 109 19.86 8.55 -25.73
CA VAL A 109 19.58 9.43 -26.85
C VAL A 109 20.64 9.06 -27.88
N ASN A 110 20.21 8.33 -28.91
CA ASN A 110 20.97 8.08 -30.11
C ASN A 110 21.36 9.43 -30.71
N LEU A 111 22.52 9.94 -30.30
CA LEU A 111 23.18 11.06 -30.94
C LEU A 111 23.68 10.51 -32.28
N ILE A 112 22.77 10.47 -33.24
CA ILE A 112 23.10 10.35 -34.66
C ILE A 112 23.86 11.63 -35.01
N ILE A 113 25.18 11.55 -34.87
CA ILE A 113 26.14 12.15 -35.79
C ILE A 113 26.69 11.01 -36.64
#